data_AF-A0A3A4RX42-F1
#
_entry.id   AF-A0A3A4RX42-F1
#
_cell.length_a   1.000
_cell.length_b   1.000
_cell.length_c   1.000
_cell.angle_alpha   90.00
_cell.angle_beta   90.00
_cell.angle_gamma   90.00
#
_symmetry.space_group_name_H-M   'P 1'
#
loop_
_entity.id
_entity.type
_entity.pdbx_description
1 polymer ?
#
loop_
_entity_poly.entity_id
_entity_poly.type
_entity_poly.pdbx_seq_one_letter_code
_entity_poly.pdbx_strand_id
1 'polypeptide(L)' 'MFDDNGNMIQKTVAGVVTNYVYNTEDRLTEVRDGSNALIVRYYYDPFGRRLWKEVGGTRTYSHYTDEGLIGEAVRLK' A
#
# COMPACT_ATOMS: atom_id res chain seq x y z
N MET A 1 -8.97 7.23 -13.05
CA MET A 1 -8.23 6.60 -14.16
C MET A 1 -7.87 5.19 -13.74
N PHE A 2 -7.79 4.26 -14.70
CA PHE A 2 -7.51 2.84 -14.44
C PHE A 2 -6.37 2.35 -15.36
N ASP A 3 -5.65 1.31 -14.94
CA ASP A 3 -4.72 0.56 -15.80
C ASP A 3 -5.46 -0.52 -16.63
N ASP A 4 -4.71 -1.26 -17.45
CA ASP A 4 -5.24 -2.32 -18.32
C ASP A 4 -5.85 -3.50 -17.54
N ASN A 5 -5.43 -3.69 -16.29
CA ASN A 5 -5.97 -4.73 -15.40
C ASN A 5 -7.21 -4.23 -14.63
N GLY A 6 -7.62 -2.97 -14.85
CA GLY A 6 -8.79 -2.36 -14.20
C GLY A 6 -8.49 -1.83 -12.79
N ASN A 7 -7.23 -1.75 -12.38
CA ASN A 7 -6.86 -1.14 -11.10
C ASN A 7 -6.92 0.37 -11.20
N MET A 8 -7.41 1.04 -10.15
CA MET A 8 -7.51 2.50 -10.13
C MET A 8 -6.12 3.12 -9.94
N ILE A 9 -5.54 3.73 -10.98
CA ILE A 9 -4.22 4.38 -10.89
C ILE A 9 -4.28 5.85 -10.44
N GLN A 10 -5.44 6.49 -10.54
CA GLN A 10 -5.64 7.87 -10.07
C GLN A 10 -7.10 8.15 -9.72
N LYS A 11 -7.31 8.89 -8.63
CA LYS A 11 -8.60 9.41 -8.19
C LYS A 11 -8.50 10.89 -7.83
N THR A 12 -9.50 11.67 -8.19
CA THR A 12 -9.64 13.07 -7.77
C THR A 12 -10.92 13.23 -6.96
N VAL A 13 -10.83 13.76 -5.74
CA VAL A 13 -11.98 14.02 -4.87
C VAL A 13 -11.87 15.46 -4.37
N ALA A 14 -12.87 16.29 -4.66
CA ALA A 14 -12.89 17.71 -4.28
C ALA A 14 -11.59 18.47 -4.65
N GLY A 15 -11.02 18.17 -5.83
CA GLY A 15 -9.77 18.78 -6.31
C GLY A 15 -8.49 18.14 -5.77
N VAL A 16 -8.57 17.22 -4.79
CA VAL A 16 -7.41 16.49 -4.27
C VAL A 16 -7.15 15.26 -5.13
N VAL A 17 -5.95 15.19 -5.73
CA VAL A 17 -5.50 14.06 -6.54
C VAL A 17 -4.78 13.03 -5.66
N THR A 18 -5.09 11.76 -5.86
CA THR A 18 -4.38 10.61 -5.26
C THR A 18 -4.02 9.64 -6.37
N ASN A 19 -2.76 9.23 -6.41
CA ASN A 19 -2.21 8.28 -7.35
C ASN A 19 -1.93 6.95 -6.65
N TYR A 20 -2.07 5.85 -7.37
CA TYR A 20 -1.91 4.49 -6.86
C TYR A 20 -0.97 3.71 -7.77
N VAL A 21 -0.03 2.97 -7.18
CA VAL A 21 0.98 2.20 -7.90
C VAL A 21 0.81 0.73 -7.55
N TYR A 22 0.75 -0.13 -8.56
CA TYR A 22 0.56 -1.57 -8.42
C TYR A 22 1.80 -2.33 -8.88
N ASN A 23 2.06 -3.50 -8.30
CA ASN A 23 3.06 -4.43 -8.82
C ASN A 23 2.47 -5.30 -9.96
N THR A 24 3.28 -6.18 -10.54
CA THR A 24 2.87 -7.09 -11.62
C THR A 24 1.86 -8.17 -11.19
N GLU A 25 1.53 -8.26 -9.91
CA GLU A 25 0.54 -9.17 -9.34
C GLU A 25 -0.75 -8.42 -8.92
N ASP A 26 -0.95 -7.20 -9.42
CA ASP A 26 -2.10 -6.32 -9.12
C ASP A 26 -2.22 -5.91 -7.64
N ARG A 27 -1.10 -5.93 -6.90
CA ARG A 27 -1.07 -5.53 -5.48
C ARG A 27 -0.65 -4.08 -5.37
N LEU A 28 -1.44 -3.28 -4.65
CA LEU A 28 -1.15 -1.88 -4.38
C LEU A 28 0.15 -1.75 -3.56
N THR A 29 1.19 -1.16 -4.13
CA THR A 29 2.50 -0.99 -3.47
C THR A 29 2.72 0.42 -2.94
N GLU A 30 2.15 1.44 -3.58
CA GLU A 30 2.30 2.82 -3.14
C GLU A 30 1.03 3.64 -3.34
N VAL A 31 0.81 4.58 -2.42
CA VAL A 31 -0.16 5.67 -2.55
C VAL A 31 0.62 6.97 -2.54
N ARG A 32 0.36 7.83 -3.53
CA ARG A 32 1.05 9.10 -3.72
C ARG A 32 0.06 10.25 -3.90
N ASP A 33 0.45 11.47 -3.53
CA ASP A 33 -0.39 12.64 -3.77
C ASP A 33 -0.30 13.11 -5.24
N GLY A 34 -1.02 14.19 -5.56
CA GLY A 34 -1.01 14.82 -6.88
C GLY A 34 0.34 15.39 -7.32
N SER A 35 1.26 15.64 -6.38
CA SER A 35 2.65 16.06 -6.64
C SER A 35 3.63 14.88 -6.71
N ASN A 36 3.10 13.65 -6.70
CA ASN A 36 3.84 12.39 -6.69
C ASN A 36 4.62 12.11 -5.38
N ALA A 37 4.34 12.85 -4.30
CA ALA A 37 4.93 12.60 -3.00
C ALA A 37 4.36 11.31 -2.38
N LEU A 38 5.22 10.51 -1.74
CA LEU A 38 4.83 9.24 -1.12
C LEU A 38 4.00 9.47 0.14
N ILE A 39 2.79 8.90 0.19
CA ILE A 39 1.89 8.91 1.35
C ILE A 39 2.00 7.59 2.11
N VAL A 40 1.91 6.47 1.36
CA VAL A 40 1.96 5.12 1.92
C VAL A 40 2.79 4.21 1.03
N ARG A 41 3.57 3.32 1.64
CA ARG A 41 4.20 2.18 0.97
C ARG A 41 3.80 0.87 1.61
N TYR A 42 3.61 -0.16 0.79
CA TYR A 42 3.28 -1.52 1.19
C TYR A 42 4.32 -2.50 0.68
N TYR A 43 4.50 -3.60 1.40
CA TYR A 43 5.30 -4.73 0.95
C TYR A 43 4.59 -6.03 1.26
N TYR A 44 4.66 -6.96 0.32
CA TYR A 44 3.95 -8.22 0.35
C TYR A 44 4.92 -9.38 0.26
N ASP A 45 4.54 -10.52 0.83
CA ASP A 45 5.18 -11.79 0.55
C ASP A 45 4.64 -12.41 -0.77
N PRO A 46 5.23 -13.51 -1.28
CA PRO A 46 4.76 -14.15 -2.51
C PRO A 46 3.29 -14.60 -2.45
N PHE A 47 2.76 -14.91 -1.27
CA PHE A 47 1.36 -15.31 -1.08
C PHE A 47 0.39 -14.13 -1.02
N GLY A 48 0.88 -12.89 -1.15
CA GLY A 48 0.06 -11.68 -1.15
C GLY A 48 -0.31 -11.19 0.25
N ARG A 49 0.31 -11.72 1.30
CA ARG A 49 0.15 -11.20 2.65
C ARG A 49 1.00 -9.95 2.79
N ARG A 50 0.42 -8.86 3.30
CA ARG A 50 1.15 -7.61 3.52
C ARG A 50 2.07 -7.79 4.73
N LEU A 51 3.38 -7.82 4.53
CA LEU A 51 4.35 -7.93 5.61
C LEU A 51 4.52 -6.63 6.40
N TRP A 52 4.43 -5.48 5.72
CA TRP A 52 4.41 -4.19 6.38
C TRP A 52 3.74 -3.11 5.54
N LYS A 53 3.31 -2.05 6.22
CA LYS A 53 2.91 -0.76 5.65
C LYS A 53 3.73 0.35 6.32
N GLU A 54 4.05 1.40 5.56
CA GLU A 54 4.73 2.58 6.08
C GLU A 54 3.93 3.82 5.73
N VAL A 55 3.54 4.59 6.75
CA VAL A 55 2.77 5.83 6.62
C VAL A 55 3.51 6.94 7.36
N GLY A 56 3.87 8.02 6.66
CA GLY A 56 4.58 9.15 7.28
C GLY A 56 5.89 8.74 7.99
N GLY A 57 6.59 7.72 7.46
CA GLY A 57 7.83 7.19 8.06
C GLY A 57 7.64 6.29 9.28
N THR A 58 6.40 6.00 9.68
CA THR A 58 6.08 5.00 10.70
C THR A 58 5.74 3.67 10.04
N ARG A 59 6.51 2.63 10.34
CA ARG A 59 6.30 1.29 9.78
C ARG A 59 5.56 0.39 10.76
N THR A 60 4.47 -0.18 10.27
CA THR A 60 3.68 -1.22 10.95
C THR A 60 3.91 -2.55 10.24
N TYR A 61 4.35 -3.56 10.99
CA TYR A 61 4.59 -4.91 10.53
C TYR A 61 3.38 -5.78 10.85
N SER A 62 3.06 -6.72 9.96
CA SER A 62 1.99 -7.68 10.16
C SER A 62 2.58 -9.06 10.43
N HIS A 63 2.07 -9.76 11.43
CA HIS A 63 2.52 -11.08 11.85
C HIS A 63 1.45 -12.12 11.53
N TYR A 64 1.87 -13.19 10.86
CA TYR A 64 0.97 -14.23 10.38
C TYR A 64 1.37 -15.59 10.93
N THR A 65 0.38 -16.41 11.23
CA THR A 65 0.47 -17.87 11.33
C THR A 65 -0.23 -18.49 10.12
N ASP A 66 -0.30 -19.82 10.08
CA ASP A 66 -1.09 -20.54 9.08
C ASP A 66 -2.59 -20.27 9.22
N GLU A 67 -3.04 -19.83 10.40
CA GLU A 67 -4.43 -19.44 10.67
C GLU A 67 -4.74 -17.99 10.25
N GLY A 68 -3.73 -17.23 9.81
CA GLY A 68 -3.89 -15.86 9.31
C GLY A 68 -3.18 -14.80 10.15
N LEU A 69 -3.68 -13.57 10.10
CA LEU A 69 -3.09 -12.42 10.80
C LEU A 69 -3.31 -12.54 12.30
N ILE A 70 -2.22 -12.56 13.07
CA ILE A 70 -2.26 -12.65 14.53
C ILE A 70 -1.91 -11.34 15.23
N GLY A 71 -1.39 -10.35 14.51
CA GLY A 71 -1.13 -9.03 15.08
C GLY A 71 -0.41 -8.06 14.16
N GLU A 72 -0.43 -6.80 14.54
CA GLU A 72 0.38 -5.74 13.96
C GLU A 72 1.33 -5.16 15.02
N ALA A 73 2.57 -4.86 14.66
CA ALA A 73 3.56 -4.24 15.53
C ALA A 73 4.12 -2.97 14.88
N VAL A 74 4.25 -1.89 15.64
CA VAL A 74 4.87 -0.65 15.17
C VAL A 74 6.34 -0.65 15.58
N ARG A 75 7.24 -0.42 14.62
CA ARG A 75 8.62 -0.10 14.95
C ARG A 75 8.71 1.38 15.33
N LEU A 76 8.91 1.64 16.61
CA LEU A 76 9.29 2.95 17.10
C LEU A 76 10.76 3.20 16.71
N LYS A 77 11.07 4.43 16.31
CA LYS A 77 12.45 4.86 16.01
C LYS A 77 13.27 4.97 17.29
#